data_AF-A0A937NEC4-F1
#
_entry.id   AF-A0A937NEC4-F1
#
_cell.length_a   1.000
_cell.length_b   1.000
_cell.length_c   1.000
_cell.angle_alpha   90.00
_cell.angle_beta   90.00
_cell.angle_gamma   90.00
#
_symmetry.space_group_name_H-M   'P 1'
#
loop_
_entity.id
_entity.type
_entity.pdbx_description
1 polymer ?
#
loop_
_entity_poly.entity_id
_entity_poly.type
_entity_poly.pdbx_seq_one_letter_code
_entity_poly.pdbx_strand_id
1 'polypeptide(L)'
;MEPQLQEYRQHLVLAEQKSQETYDKTVLSLSGGALGISFAFVDKFLTGQTVVLTGCLVSAWVCWGLSVAFALASHFCSQQALRHAIKQVDKGEIYIREPGGKFSIATNVCNVAGGVLFLVGLILMVFFVGANIGGIRNG
;
A
#
# COMPACT_ATOMS: atom_id res chain seq x y z
N MET A 1 -35.23 6.62 12.24
CA MET A 1 -33.83 7.09 12.22
C MET A 1 -33.87 8.58 11.89
N GLU A 2 -33.14 9.43 12.61
CA GLU A 2 -33.10 10.86 12.29
C GLU A 2 -32.55 11.08 10.87
N PRO A 3 -33.04 12.08 10.11
CA PRO A 3 -32.66 12.29 8.71
C PRO A 3 -31.15 12.48 8.51
N GLN A 4 -30.48 13.18 9.43
CA GLN A 4 -29.01 13.36 9.41
C GLN A 4 -28.25 12.04 9.60
N LEU A 5 -28.77 11.12 10.43
CA LEU A 5 -28.15 9.83 10.68
C LEU A 5 -28.29 8.90 9.47
N GLN A 6 -29.40 9.01 8.74
CA GLN A 6 -29.62 8.29 7.48
C GLN A 6 -28.68 8.78 6.37
N GLU A 7 -28.49 10.10 6.26
CA GLU A 7 -27.51 10.70 5.34
C GLU A 7 -26.08 10.27 5.69
N TYR A 8 -25.69 10.33 6.96
CA TYR A 8 -24.39 9.86 7.43
C TYR A 8 -24.15 8.38 7.12
N ARG A 9 -25.14 7.52 7.33
CA ARG A 9 -25.07 6.10 6.94
C ARG A 9 -24.82 5.94 5.44
N GLN A 10 -25.52 6.72 4.61
CA GLN A 10 -25.33 6.68 3.16
C GLN A 10 -23.92 7.10 2.76
N HIS A 11 -23.35 8.13 3.41
CA HIS A 11 -21.95 8.52 3.23
C HIS A 11 -20.98 7.38 3.58
N LEU A 12 -21.21 6.66 4.67
CA LEU A 12 -20.36 5.51 5.06
C LEU A 12 -20.42 4.38 4.03
N VAL A 13 -21.60 4.07 3.49
CA VAL A 13 -21.77 3.06 2.43
C VAL A 13 -21.03 3.47 1.16
N LEU A 14 -21.17 4.73 0.73
CA LEU A 14 -20.45 5.25 -0.44
C LEU A 14 -18.93 5.22 -0.24
N ALA A 15 -18.46 5.57 0.96
CA ALA A 15 -17.04 5.48 1.30
C ALA A 15 -16.52 4.03 1.27
N GLU A 16 -17.31 3.07 1.75
CA GLU A 16 -16.97 1.64 1.68
C GLU A 16 -16.84 1.16 0.24
N GLN A 17 -17.85 1.45 -0.61
CA GLN A 17 -17.83 1.12 -2.03
C GLN A 17 -16.62 1.74 -2.73
N LYS A 18 -16.33 3.01 -2.45
CA LYS A 18 -15.17 3.69 -3.03
C LYS A 18 -13.86 3.05 -2.59
N SER A 19 -13.75 2.65 -1.32
CA SER A 19 -12.57 1.98 -0.81
C SER A 19 -12.36 0.59 -1.43
N GLN A 20 -13.43 -0.12 -1.79
CA GLN A 20 -13.34 -1.39 -2.52
C GLN A 20 -12.86 -1.17 -3.95
N GLU A 21 -13.45 -0.21 -4.67
CA GLU A 21 -13.06 0.13 -6.04
C GLU A 21 -11.56 0.54 -6.12
N THR A 22 -11.10 1.35 -5.17
CA THR A 22 -9.68 1.77 -5.10
C THR A 22 -8.76 0.59 -4.79
N TYR A 23 -9.19 -0.34 -3.94
CA TYR A 23 -8.41 -1.54 -3.63
C TYR A 23 -8.20 -2.40 -4.87
N ASP A 24 -9.28 -2.69 -5.62
CA ASP A 24 -9.21 -3.52 -6.83
C ASP A 24 -8.31 -2.88 -7.89
N LYS A 25 -8.42 -1.56 -8.09
CA LYS A 25 -7.54 -0.80 -8.99
C LYS A 25 -6.08 -0.87 -8.57
N THR A 26 -5.82 -0.78 -7.27
CA THR A 26 -4.46 -0.85 -6.71
C THR A 26 -3.86 -2.24 -6.93
N VAL A 27 -4.60 -3.31 -6.62
CA VAL A 27 -4.18 -4.69 -6.85
C VAL A 27 -3.90 -4.96 -8.33
N LEU A 28 -4.78 -4.50 -9.23
CA LEU A 28 -4.58 -4.63 -10.67
C LEU A 28 -3.31 -3.90 -11.14
N SER A 29 -3.12 -2.66 -10.69
CA SER A 29 -1.93 -1.87 -11.01
C SER A 29 -0.64 -2.52 -10.50
N LEU A 30 -0.66 -3.05 -9.28
CA LEU A 30 0.47 -3.76 -8.68
C LEU A 30 0.80 -5.04 -9.44
N SER A 31 -0.23 -5.80 -9.83
CA SER A 31 -0.06 -7.03 -10.62
C SER A 31 0.56 -6.73 -11.98
N GLY A 32 0.08 -5.68 -12.65
CA GLY A 32 0.66 -5.20 -13.92
C GLY A 32 2.12 -4.74 -13.77
N GLY A 33 2.41 -3.98 -12.71
CA GLY A 33 3.77 -3.53 -12.40
C GLY A 33 4.73 -4.68 -12.09
N ALA A 34 4.32 -5.63 -11.24
CA ALA A 34 5.11 -6.82 -10.91
C ALA A 34 5.39 -7.70 -12.14
N LEU A 35 4.41 -7.83 -13.04
CA LEU A 35 4.56 -8.57 -14.29
C LEU A 35 5.51 -7.86 -15.26
N GLY A 36 5.43 -6.52 -15.37
CA GLY A 36 6.38 -5.70 -16.13
C GLY A 36 7.81 -5.81 -15.59
N ILE A 37 7.98 -5.75 -14.27
CA ILE A 37 9.28 -5.98 -13.60
C ILE A 37 9.80 -7.39 -13.91
N SER A 38 8.94 -8.41 -13.85
CA SER A 38 9.31 -9.80 -14.14
C SER A 38 9.85 -9.94 -15.57
N PHE A 39 9.21 -9.32 -16.56
CA PHE A 39 9.71 -9.31 -17.94
C PHE A 39 11.03 -8.55 -18.08
N ALA A 40 11.15 -7.37 -17.48
CA ALA A 40 12.39 -6.60 -17.51
C ALA A 40 13.57 -7.36 -16.88
N PHE A 41 13.31 -8.15 -15.84
CA PHE A 41 14.32 -8.99 -15.19
C PHE A 41 14.80 -10.14 -16.07
N VAL A 42 13.88 -10.84 -16.73
CA VAL A 42 14.21 -11.94 -17.67
C VAL A 42 15.10 -11.42 -18.81
N ASP A 43 14.79 -10.24 -19.35
CA ASP A 43 15.53 -9.66 -20.48
C ASP A 43 16.92 -9.12 -20.07
N LYS A 44 17.02 -8.46 -18.91
CA LYS A 44 18.22 -7.71 -18.50
C LYS A 44 19.24 -8.50 -17.67
N PHE A 45 18.81 -9.46 -16.84
CA PHE A 45 19.71 -10.14 -15.90
C PHE A 45 20.30 -11.46 -16.41
N LEU A 46 19.89 -11.96 -17.58
CA LEU A 46 20.53 -13.10 -18.24
C LEU A 46 21.83 -12.72 -18.98
N THR A 47 22.15 -11.42 -19.11
CA THR A 47 23.35 -10.92 -19.81
C THR A 47 24.41 -10.40 -18.84
N GLY A 48 25.09 -11.31 -18.14
CA GLY A 48 26.52 -11.27 -17.76
C GLY A 48 27.15 -10.06 -17.05
N GLN A 49 26.42 -9.01 -16.64
CA GLN A 49 27.02 -7.82 -16.02
C GLN A 49 27.40 -8.04 -14.55
N THR A 50 28.61 -7.62 -14.17
CA THR A 50 29.07 -7.56 -12.78
C THR A 50 28.45 -6.35 -12.08
N VAL A 51 27.39 -6.59 -11.32
CA VAL A 51 26.69 -5.58 -10.52
C VAL A 51 27.34 -5.45 -9.13
N VAL A 52 27.57 -4.22 -8.67
CA VAL A 52 28.07 -3.94 -7.33
C VAL A 52 26.91 -3.54 -6.41
N LEU A 53 26.99 -3.85 -5.11
CA LEU A 53 25.95 -3.53 -4.11
C LEU A 53 24.59 -4.22 -4.35
N THR A 54 24.58 -5.46 -4.84
CA THR A 54 23.35 -6.26 -5.01
C THR A 54 22.50 -6.37 -3.75
N GLY A 55 23.12 -6.32 -2.56
CA GLY A 55 22.40 -6.24 -1.28
C GLY A 55 21.48 -5.03 -1.16
N CYS A 56 21.91 -3.84 -1.59
CA CYS A 56 21.07 -2.63 -1.58
C CYS A 56 19.86 -2.77 -2.50
N LEU A 57 20.03 -3.40 -3.68
CA LEU A 57 18.94 -3.67 -4.61
C LEU A 57 17.90 -4.61 -3.97
N VAL A 58 18.35 -5.75 -3.43
CA VAL A 58 17.46 -6.73 -2.78
C VAL A 58 16.74 -6.10 -1.58
N SER A 59 17.44 -5.33 -0.75
CA SER A 59 16.81 -4.63 0.39
C SER A 59 15.81 -3.58 -0.07
N ALA A 60 16.08 -2.82 -1.14
CA ALA A 60 15.13 -1.87 -1.70
C ALA A 60 13.83 -2.57 -2.17
N TRP A 61 13.99 -3.71 -2.85
CA TRP A 61 12.88 -4.52 -3.34
C TRP A 61 12.04 -5.10 -2.22
N VAL A 62 12.67 -5.63 -1.18
CA VAL A 62 11.98 -6.11 0.02
C VAL A 62 11.23 -4.98 0.72
N CYS A 63 11.85 -3.79 0.86
CA CYS A 63 11.20 -2.63 1.47
C CYS A 63 9.96 -2.19 0.68
N TRP A 64 10.04 -2.14 -0.65
CA TRP A 64 8.88 -1.81 -1.48
C TRP A 64 7.81 -2.89 -1.47
N GLY A 65 8.18 -4.17 -1.51
CA GLY A 65 7.23 -5.28 -1.36
C GLY A 65 6.48 -5.22 -0.02
N LEU A 66 7.17 -4.95 1.08
CA LEU A 66 6.56 -4.78 2.40
C LEU A 66 5.70 -3.50 2.46
N SER A 67 6.14 -2.40 1.87
CA SER A 67 5.36 -1.16 1.78
C SER A 67 4.02 -1.38 1.07
N VAL A 68 4.05 -2.09 -0.06
CA VAL A 68 2.84 -2.49 -0.80
C VAL A 68 1.94 -3.38 0.06
N ALA A 69 2.50 -4.38 0.75
CA ALA A 69 1.73 -5.24 1.63
C ALA A 69 1.03 -4.45 2.76
N PHE A 70 1.71 -3.47 3.36
CA PHE A 70 1.11 -2.58 4.36
C PHE A 70 0.03 -1.68 3.76
N ALA A 71 0.19 -1.19 2.53
CA ALA A 71 -0.86 -0.42 1.87
C ALA A 71 -2.12 -1.28 1.64
N LEU A 72 -1.97 -2.52 1.17
CA LEU A 72 -3.09 -3.45 1.01
C LEU A 72 -3.76 -3.79 2.35
N ALA A 73 -2.96 -4.05 3.40
CA ALA A 73 -3.47 -4.29 4.75
C ALA A 73 -4.22 -3.08 5.30
N SER A 74 -3.72 -1.87 5.07
CA SER A 74 -4.37 -0.62 5.47
C SER A 74 -5.74 -0.45 4.81
N HIS A 75 -5.84 -0.73 3.50
CA HIS A 75 -7.11 -0.72 2.77
C HIS A 75 -8.10 -1.75 3.34
N PHE A 76 -7.64 -2.97 3.62
CA PHE A 76 -8.48 -4.00 4.24
C PHE A 76 -8.99 -3.58 5.62
N CYS A 77 -8.11 -3.04 6.48
CA CYS A 77 -8.49 -2.52 7.80
C CYS A 77 -9.48 -1.35 7.68
N SER A 78 -9.28 -0.45 6.70
CA SER A 78 -10.16 0.70 6.46
C SER A 78 -11.57 0.24 6.08
N GLN A 79 -11.69 -0.77 5.22
CA GLN A 79 -12.98 -1.36 4.87
C GLN A 79 -13.68 -1.98 6.09
N GLN A 80 -12.93 -2.68 6.95
CA GLN A 80 -13.49 -3.23 8.19
C GLN A 80 -13.95 -2.13 9.15
N ALA A 81 -13.20 -1.03 9.25
CA ALA A 81 -13.58 0.14 10.04
C ALA A 81 -14.89 0.76 9.54
N LEU A 82 -15.04 0.93 8.23
CA LEU A 82 -16.27 1.44 7.60
C LEU A 82 -17.46 0.52 7.84
N ARG A 83 -17.30 -0.80 7.64
CA ARG A 83 -18.35 -1.79 7.95
C ARG A 83 -18.74 -1.77 9.43
N HIS A 84 -17.78 -1.57 10.33
CA HIS A 84 -18.04 -1.45 11.75
C HIS A 84 -18.82 -0.18 12.07
N ALA A 85 -18.44 0.96 11.47
CA ALA A 85 -19.14 2.23 11.63
C ALA A 85 -20.59 2.17 11.13
N ILE A 86 -20.86 1.53 9.99
CA ILE A 86 -22.22 1.30 9.49
C ILE A 86 -23.05 0.50 10.51
N LYS A 87 -22.48 -0.57 11.07
CA LYS A 87 -23.14 -1.37 12.12
C LYS A 87 -23.38 -0.57 13.40
N GLN A 88 -22.48 0.34 13.77
CA GLN A 88 -22.65 1.23 14.92
C GLN A 88 -23.80 2.20 14.69
N VAL A 89 -23.95 2.75 13.47
CA VAL A 89 -25.10 3.58 13.08
C VAL A 89 -26.40 2.78 13.14
N ASP A 90 -26.42 1.56 12.57
CA ASP A 90 -27.61 0.70 12.54
C ASP A 90 -28.09 0.29 13.95
N LYS A 91 -27.18 0.22 14.92
CA LYS A 91 -27.47 -0.07 16.32
C LYS A 91 -27.70 1.15 17.21
N GLY A 92 -27.50 2.37 16.69
CA GLY A 92 -27.54 3.61 17.47
C GLY A 92 -26.36 3.79 18.43
N GLU A 93 -25.27 3.04 18.25
CA GLU A 93 -24.06 3.08 19.11
C GLU A 93 -23.03 4.14 18.67
N ILE A 94 -23.27 4.81 17.54
CA ILE A 94 -22.29 5.74 16.92
C ILE A 94 -21.92 6.93 17.83
N TYR A 95 -22.81 7.31 18.75
CA TYR A 95 -22.58 8.41 19.71
C TYR A 95 -21.88 7.94 21.00
N ILE A 96 -21.74 6.63 21.19
CA ILE A 96 -21.26 6.02 22.44
C ILE A 96 -19.85 5.45 22.26
N ARG A 97 -19.47 5.08 21.03
CA ARG A 97 -18.20 4.43 20.71
C ARG A 97 -17.53 5.13 19.53
N GLU A 98 -16.20 5.16 19.55
CA GLU A 98 -15.44 5.69 18.41
C GLU A 98 -15.78 4.93 17.12
N PRO A 99 -16.06 5.66 16.01
CA PRO A 99 -16.31 5.06 14.71
C PRO A 99 -15.13 4.21 14.24
N GLY A 100 -15.39 2.97 13.83
CA GLY A 100 -14.38 2.07 13.24
C GLY A 100 -13.42 1.40 14.24
N GLY A 101 -13.27 1.94 15.46
CA GLY A 101 -12.54 1.33 16.56
C GLY A 101 -11.09 0.94 16.24
N LYS A 102 -10.67 -0.25 16.69
CA LYS A 102 -9.29 -0.75 16.55
C LYS A 102 -8.80 -0.84 15.10
N PHE A 103 -9.70 -0.99 14.14
CA PHE A 103 -9.35 -1.04 12.72
C PHE A 103 -8.84 0.30 12.20
N SER A 104 -9.36 1.42 12.70
CA SER A 104 -8.88 2.76 12.35
C SER A 104 -7.42 2.97 12.77
N ILE A 105 -7.07 2.51 13.98
CA ILE A 105 -5.70 2.55 14.49
C ILE A 105 -4.78 1.67 13.63
N ALA A 106 -5.22 0.45 13.33
CA ALA A 106 -4.46 -0.47 12.47
C ALA A 106 -4.19 0.12 11.08
N THR A 107 -5.20 0.74 10.45
CA THR A 107 -5.06 1.46 9.18
C THR A 107 -4.00 2.56 9.27
N ASN A 108 -4.02 3.38 10.32
CA ASN A 108 -3.05 4.46 10.48
C ASN A 108 -1.62 3.93 10.65
N VAL A 109 -1.44 2.90 11.49
CA VAL A 109 -0.13 2.26 11.70
C VAL A 109 0.39 1.65 10.39
N CYS A 110 -0.46 0.94 9.64
CA CYS A 110 -0.07 0.36 8.36
C CYS A 110 0.32 1.44 7.33
N ASN A 111 -0.41 2.56 7.27
CA ASN A 111 -0.07 3.67 6.39
C ASN A 111 1.29 4.28 6.70
N VAL A 112 1.56 4.57 7.99
CA VAL A 112 2.84 5.14 8.42
C VAL A 112 3.99 4.16 8.16
N ALA A 113 3.83 2.89 8.56
CA ALA A 113 4.84 1.86 8.35
C ALA A 113 5.12 1.65 6.84
N GLY A 114 4.06 1.57 6.03
CA GLY A 114 4.16 1.44 4.58
C GLY A 114 4.85 2.62 3.92
N GLY A 115 4.56 3.85 4.35
CA GLY A 115 5.22 5.07 3.85
C GLY A 115 6.71 5.13 4.21
N VAL A 116 7.08 4.78 5.45
CA VAL A 116 8.49 4.73 5.88
C VAL A 116 9.27 3.69 5.06
N LEU A 117 8.72 2.49 4.90
CA LEU A 117 9.36 1.44 4.09
C LEU A 117 9.52 1.85 2.62
N PHE A 118 8.55 2.57 2.07
CA PHE A 118 8.66 3.11 0.72
C PHE A 118 9.87 4.05 0.57
N LEU A 119 10.01 5.00 1.49
CA LEU A 119 11.11 5.97 1.49
C LEU A 119 12.47 5.32 1.71
N VAL A 120 12.57 4.36 2.63
CA VAL A 120 13.81 3.60 2.84
C VAL A 120 14.19 2.85 1.56
N GLY A 121 13.24 2.16 0.92
CA GLY A 121 13.47 1.48 -0.35
C GLY A 121 13.95 2.44 -1.45
N LEU A 122 13.37 3.64 -1.52
CA LEU A 122 13.77 4.67 -2.49
C LEU A 122 15.22 5.13 -2.28
N ILE A 123 15.62 5.39 -1.03
CA ILE A 123 16.99 5.82 -0.71
C ILE A 123 18.00 4.71 -1.08
N LEU A 124 17.69 3.46 -0.75
CA LEU A 124 18.52 2.30 -1.11
C LEU A 124 18.67 2.15 -2.63
N MET A 125 17.58 2.34 -3.38
CA MET A 125 17.61 2.28 -4.84
C MET A 125 18.45 3.41 -5.44
N VAL A 126 18.31 4.65 -4.95
CA VAL A 126 19.12 5.79 -5.41
C VAL A 126 20.61 5.52 -5.19
N PHE A 127 20.98 4.97 -4.03
CA PHE A 127 22.37 4.61 -3.74
C PHE A 127 22.88 3.51 -4.67
N PHE A 128 22.09 2.45 -4.89
CA PHE A 128 22.41 1.36 -5.80
C PHE A 128 22.63 1.86 -7.24
N VAL A 129 21.71 2.68 -7.75
CA VAL A 129 21.79 3.25 -9.10
C VAL A 129 23.00 4.17 -9.23
N GLY A 130 23.24 5.04 -8.24
CA GLY A 130 24.39 5.95 -8.24
C GLY A 130 25.73 5.20 -8.32
N ALA A 131 25.87 4.09 -7.57
CA ALA A 131 27.07 3.28 -7.59
C ALA A 131 27.29 2.52 -8.91
N ASN A 132 26.22 2.16 -9.62
CA ASN A 132 26.30 1.35 -10.84
C ASN A 132 26.27 2.19 -12.13
N ILE A 133 25.67 3.40 -12.14
CA ILE A 133 25.68 4.30 -13.31
C ILE A 133 27.10 4.69 -13.74
N GLY A 134 28.02 4.88 -12.78
CA GLY A 134 29.44 5.15 -13.09
C GLY A 134 30.17 3.96 -13.74
N GLY A 135 29.76 2.72 -13.43
CA GLY A 135 30.31 1.51 -14.02
C GLY A 135 29.74 1.21 -15.41
N ILE A 136 28.45 1.51 -15.65
CA ILE A 136 27.76 1.31 -16.92
C ILE A 136 28.35 2.16 -18.07
N ARG A 137 28.99 3.29 -17.75
CA ARG A 137 29.54 4.21 -18.76
C ARG A 137 30.95 3.81 -19.26
N ASN A 138 31.61 2.87 -18.58
CA ASN A 138 33.01 2.50 -18.84
C ASN A 138 33.21 1.06 -19.35
N GLY A 139 32.12 0.32 -19.64
CA GLY A 139 32.16 -1.02 -20.26
C GLY A 139 31.44 -1.01 -21.60
#